data_AF-A0A929D6Q1-F1
#
_entry.id   AF-A0A929D6Q1-F1
#
_cell.length_a   1.000
_cell.length_b   1.000
_cell.length_c   1.000
_cell.angle_alpha   90.00
_cell.angle_beta   90.00
_cell.angle_gamma   90.00
#
_symmetry.space_group_name_H-M   'P 1'
#
loop_
_entity.id
_entity.type
_entity.pdbx_description
1 polymer ?
#
loop_
_entity_poly.entity_id
_entity_poly.type
_entity_poly.pdbx_seq_one_letter_code
_entity_poly.pdbx_strand_id
1 'polypeptide(L)'
;MEGMVFDIQYGDETFTTTLPERTRVIKQTTKPLPPVPDTAQAVRDALLSPVAHEPLRKLVNSKSTVTIAFDDPIGYLPEEASPPFRETAIKVVLDELDKLGVPRSNIRLVCAVGLHRKFTNRELATIIGEDLAYRFGPSKLFNHDAEDRDNLVFLGETGRQQEVEVSRLVLESDQLIYISQPWSHFNGGWKSVVVGLSSFRSIRHHHRPFAKASGKSSLDPKRSAFPRLLNEMGQVIEQELAGKGRRVLLIEGCMNNAAPQQVVQVLAGHPREVHELGLEVLQQQQVVQVKGQADLVIYGLGNRRDPYSKMSIINPIQVRNLAMSYSYGLFQNVPLVRKDGILIMCHPCLHQFHPVHTPSYVEVYERLLPYQRDPMELWEVYAEEFAHRPEYIHKYRYGHAFHGAHPFILFGQGLYGFKHASRVFLAGAKDKEAARRIGFEPFDTLDEAIAEAERTLGSGCSITYPDMRQNFICDVEE
;
A
#
# COMPACT_ATOMS: atom_id res chain seq x y z
N MET A 1 -23.42 -24.90 -27.67
CA MET A 1 -22.65 -24.97 -26.42
C MET A 1 -22.63 -23.56 -25.88
N GLU A 2 -23.22 -23.34 -24.70
CA GLU A 2 -23.26 -22.01 -24.07
C GLU A 2 -21.86 -21.68 -23.58
N GLY A 3 -21.27 -20.58 -24.06
CA GLY A 3 -19.98 -20.10 -23.58
C GLY A 3 -20.03 -19.80 -22.09
N MET A 4 -18.90 -19.95 -21.38
CA MET A 4 -18.84 -19.61 -19.95
C MET A 4 -19.15 -18.13 -19.74
N VAL A 5 -20.12 -17.86 -18.87
CA VAL A 5 -20.56 -16.52 -18.49
C VAL A 5 -19.78 -16.07 -17.25
N PHE A 6 -19.27 -14.84 -17.26
CA PHE A 6 -18.44 -14.26 -16.21
C PHE A 6 -19.01 -12.93 -15.72
N ASP A 7 -18.96 -12.71 -14.40
CA ASP A 7 -19.18 -11.39 -13.80
C ASP A 7 -17.83 -10.71 -13.59
N ILE A 8 -17.61 -9.61 -14.32
CA ILE A 8 -16.36 -8.84 -14.30
C ILE A 8 -16.57 -7.55 -13.50
N GLN A 9 -15.63 -7.25 -12.59
CA GLN A 9 -15.61 -6.01 -11.82
C GLN A 9 -15.49 -4.78 -12.73
N TYR A 10 -16.28 -3.74 -12.45
CA TYR A 10 -16.35 -2.53 -13.24
C TYR A 10 -16.77 -1.33 -12.36
N GLY A 11 -15.78 -0.61 -11.85
CA GLY A 11 -16.02 0.51 -10.94
C GLY A 11 -16.68 0.05 -9.64
N ASP A 12 -17.85 0.58 -9.32
CA ASP A 12 -18.65 0.14 -8.16
C ASP A 12 -19.64 -1.00 -8.49
N GLU A 13 -19.64 -1.45 -9.75
CA GLU A 13 -20.58 -2.45 -10.27
C GLU A 13 -19.83 -3.68 -10.80
N THR A 14 -20.60 -4.65 -11.28
CA THR A 14 -20.14 -5.78 -12.09
C THR A 14 -20.99 -5.86 -13.34
N PHE A 15 -20.41 -6.29 -14.46
CA PHE A 15 -21.18 -6.63 -15.66
C PHE A 15 -20.93 -8.08 -16.05
N THR A 16 -21.95 -8.67 -16.67
CA THR A 16 -21.94 -10.06 -17.12
C THR A 16 -21.57 -10.12 -18.60
N THR A 17 -20.67 -11.04 -18.97
CA THR A 17 -20.19 -11.22 -20.35
C THR A 17 -19.73 -12.65 -20.61
N THR A 18 -19.56 -13.01 -21.87
CA THR A 18 -18.97 -14.29 -22.30
C THR A 18 -17.60 -14.01 -22.90
N LEU A 19 -16.57 -14.66 -22.37
CA LEU A 19 -15.23 -14.57 -22.93
C LEU A 19 -15.02 -15.67 -24.00
N PRO A 20 -14.10 -15.48 -24.96
CA PRO A 20 -13.79 -16.52 -25.95
C PRO A 20 -13.45 -17.86 -25.26
N GLU A 21 -13.91 -18.99 -25.83
CA GLU A 21 -13.78 -20.32 -25.20
C GLU A 21 -12.33 -20.70 -24.84
N ARG A 22 -11.35 -20.18 -25.59
CA ARG A 22 -9.92 -20.39 -25.34
C ARG A 22 -9.36 -19.60 -24.15
N THR A 23 -10.18 -18.80 -23.47
CA THR A 23 -9.74 -17.97 -22.35
C THR A 23 -9.36 -18.85 -21.17
N ARG A 24 -8.11 -18.75 -20.75
CA ARG A 24 -7.62 -19.38 -19.53
C ARG A 24 -8.05 -18.55 -18.33
N VAL A 25 -8.85 -19.13 -17.45
CA VAL A 25 -9.28 -18.47 -16.20
C VAL A 25 -8.35 -18.88 -15.06
N ILE A 26 -7.74 -17.89 -14.39
CA ILE A 26 -6.95 -18.12 -13.16
C ILE A 26 -7.81 -17.74 -11.97
N LYS A 27 -7.89 -18.61 -10.97
CA LYS A 27 -8.65 -18.37 -9.74
C LYS A 27 -7.74 -18.44 -8.53
N GLN A 28 -8.17 -17.86 -7.42
CA GLN A 28 -7.54 -18.10 -6.13
C GLN A 28 -7.67 -19.59 -5.76
N THR A 29 -6.54 -20.30 -5.71
CA THR A 29 -6.50 -21.73 -5.37
C THR A 29 -6.01 -22.00 -3.96
N THR A 30 -5.34 -21.04 -3.33
CA THR A 30 -4.89 -21.16 -1.95
C THR A 30 -6.06 -20.91 -1.00
N LYS A 31 -6.10 -21.65 0.10
CA LYS A 31 -7.12 -21.48 1.14
C LYS A 31 -6.64 -20.44 2.16
N PRO A 32 -7.55 -19.63 2.72
CA PRO A 32 -7.23 -18.80 3.87
C PRO A 32 -6.68 -19.64 5.01
N LEU A 33 -5.60 -19.15 5.63
CA LEU A 33 -5.08 -19.75 6.84
C LEU A 33 -6.07 -19.56 8.01
N PRO A 34 -6.15 -20.53 8.93
CA PRO A 34 -7.05 -20.43 10.08
C PRO A 34 -6.63 -19.27 10.98
N PRO A 35 -7.59 -18.46 11.47
CA PRO A 35 -7.28 -17.35 12.36
C PRO A 35 -6.76 -17.84 13.72
N VAL A 36 -6.04 -16.97 14.42
CA VAL A 36 -5.71 -17.20 15.83
C VAL A 36 -7.00 -17.23 16.67
N PRO A 37 -7.13 -18.14 17.67
CA PRO A 37 -8.35 -18.24 18.46
C PRO A 37 -8.66 -16.98 19.29
N ASP A 38 -7.61 -16.33 19.80
CA ASP A 38 -7.68 -15.11 20.58
C ASP A 38 -6.56 -14.15 20.13
N THR A 39 -6.95 -13.11 19.40
CA THR A 39 -6.02 -12.09 18.92
C THR A 39 -5.36 -11.32 20.06
N ALA A 40 -6.10 -11.05 21.15
CA ALA A 40 -5.58 -10.30 22.27
C ALA A 40 -4.55 -11.12 23.05
N GLN A 41 -4.79 -12.42 23.23
CA GLN A 41 -3.80 -13.32 23.83
C GLN A 41 -2.56 -13.45 22.93
N ALA A 42 -2.74 -13.59 21.61
CA ALA A 42 -1.62 -13.65 20.66
C ALA A 42 -0.71 -12.41 20.72
N VAL A 43 -1.27 -11.20 20.89
CA VAL A 43 -0.48 -9.98 21.11
C VAL A 43 0.31 -10.05 22.43
N ARG A 44 -0.29 -10.55 23.52
CA ARG A 44 0.41 -10.71 24.82
C ARG A 44 1.57 -11.68 24.71
N ASP A 45 1.35 -12.82 24.06
CA ASP A 45 2.37 -13.85 23.87
C ASP A 45 3.54 -13.31 23.04
N ALA A 46 3.25 -12.57 21.97
CA ALA A 46 4.26 -11.91 21.15
C ALA A 46 5.09 -10.88 21.95
N LEU A 47 4.46 -10.08 22.81
CA LEU A 47 5.15 -9.11 23.68
C LEU A 47 6.01 -9.77 24.77
N LEU A 48 5.62 -10.97 25.22
CA LEU A 48 6.34 -11.75 26.23
C LEU A 48 7.62 -12.37 25.68
N SER A 49 7.59 -12.81 24.42
CA SER A 49 8.70 -13.51 23.73
C SER A 49 8.96 -12.93 22.34
N PRO A 50 9.44 -11.69 22.23
CA PRO A 50 9.58 -11.04 20.93
C PRO A 50 10.78 -11.58 20.13
N VAL A 51 10.64 -11.59 18.81
CA VAL A 51 11.62 -12.08 17.84
C VAL A 51 12.82 -11.14 17.79
N ALA A 52 14.01 -11.67 18.05
CA ALA A 52 15.29 -10.95 18.01
C ALA A 52 15.25 -9.61 18.79
N HIS A 53 14.51 -9.56 19.89
CA HIS A 53 14.26 -8.32 20.62
C HIS A 53 14.10 -8.58 22.13
N GLU A 54 14.19 -7.52 22.94
CA GLU A 54 13.88 -7.60 24.36
C GLU A 54 12.37 -7.47 24.61
N PRO A 55 11.81 -8.18 25.60
CA PRO A 55 10.41 -8.03 25.99
C PRO A 55 10.10 -6.63 26.54
N LEU A 56 8.86 -6.18 26.37
CA LEU A 56 8.41 -4.82 26.72
C LEU A 56 8.80 -4.39 28.14
N ARG A 57 8.73 -5.30 29.12
CA ARG A 57 9.10 -5.05 30.53
C ARG A 57 10.55 -4.62 30.76
N LYS A 58 11.45 -4.85 29.80
CA LYS A 58 12.85 -4.39 29.84
C LYS A 58 13.09 -3.08 29.09
N LEU A 59 12.11 -2.64 28.32
CA LEU A 59 12.20 -1.45 27.46
C LEU A 59 11.65 -0.20 28.15
N VAL A 60 10.69 -0.37 29.05
CA VAL A 60 9.99 0.74 29.71
C VAL A 60 9.99 0.59 31.23
N ASN A 61 9.83 1.73 31.92
CA ASN A 61 9.56 1.81 33.35
C ASN A 61 8.49 2.89 33.60
N SER A 62 8.07 3.09 34.85
CA SER A 62 6.98 4.02 35.21
C SER A 62 7.20 5.50 34.84
N LYS A 63 8.42 5.89 34.46
CA LYS A 63 8.75 7.25 34.00
C LYS A 63 8.86 7.36 32.47
N SER A 64 8.83 6.24 31.76
CA SER A 64 9.03 6.21 30.31
C SER A 64 7.93 6.98 29.57
N THR A 65 8.34 7.64 28.49
CA THR A 65 7.47 8.20 27.45
C THR A 65 7.33 7.20 26.30
N VAL A 66 6.09 6.89 25.91
CA VAL A 66 5.82 5.85 24.90
C VAL A 66 5.03 6.44 23.74
N THR A 67 5.52 6.20 22.53
CA THR A 67 4.75 6.44 21.31
C THR A 67 4.28 5.10 20.77
N ILE A 68 2.98 4.97 20.56
CA ILE A 68 2.38 3.84 19.85
C ILE A 68 1.98 4.34 18.46
N ALA A 69 2.78 4.02 17.46
CA ALA A 69 2.45 4.29 16.07
C ALA A 69 1.60 3.14 15.49
N PHE A 70 0.75 3.43 14.51
CA PHE A 70 -0.06 2.41 13.85
C PHE A 70 -0.32 2.78 12.38
N ASP A 71 -0.49 1.76 11.54
CA ASP A 71 -0.78 1.96 10.12
C ASP A 71 -2.08 2.75 9.89
N ASP A 72 -2.07 3.66 8.93
CA ASP A 72 -3.29 4.32 8.43
C ASP A 72 -4.21 3.31 7.72
N PRO A 73 -5.44 3.65 7.28
CA PRO A 73 -6.38 2.71 6.66
C PRO A 73 -6.20 2.57 5.14
N ILE A 74 -5.13 3.11 4.54
CA ILE A 74 -4.86 2.99 3.10
C ILE A 74 -4.18 1.63 2.85
N GLY A 75 -4.90 0.73 2.18
CA GLY A 75 -4.42 -0.62 1.89
C GLY A 75 -5.32 -1.79 2.31
N TYR A 76 -6.32 -1.57 3.17
CA TYR A 76 -7.11 -2.66 3.77
C TYR A 76 -8.26 -3.11 2.89
N LEU A 77 -7.95 -4.05 1.99
CA LEU A 77 -8.92 -4.62 1.06
C LEU A 77 -8.58 -6.11 0.85
N PRO A 78 -9.44 -7.05 1.31
CA PRO A 78 -10.82 -6.90 1.79
C PRO A 78 -10.99 -6.34 3.22
N GLU A 79 -12.25 -6.10 3.64
CA GLU A 79 -12.60 -5.60 4.97
C GLU A 79 -12.07 -6.51 6.08
N GLU A 80 -11.65 -5.91 7.19
CA GLU A 80 -11.15 -6.62 8.36
C GLU A 80 -12.30 -7.01 9.30
N ALA A 81 -12.19 -8.19 9.93
CA ALA A 81 -13.14 -8.64 10.94
C ALA A 81 -13.09 -7.76 12.20
N SER A 82 -14.24 -7.56 12.82
CA SER A 82 -14.35 -6.80 14.07
C SER A 82 -14.11 -7.69 15.31
N PRO A 83 -13.45 -7.18 16.37
CA PRO A 83 -12.80 -5.87 16.44
C PRO A 83 -11.53 -5.81 15.57
N PRO A 84 -11.18 -4.65 14.97
CA PRO A 84 -9.96 -4.51 14.18
C PRO A 84 -8.70 -4.82 15.00
N PHE A 85 -7.72 -5.45 14.36
CA PHE A 85 -6.44 -5.83 14.97
C PHE A 85 -5.75 -4.64 15.64
N ARG A 86 -5.74 -3.47 15.00
CA ARG A 86 -5.14 -2.27 15.60
C ARG A 86 -5.79 -1.88 16.91
N GLU A 87 -7.12 -1.88 16.96
CA GLU A 87 -7.85 -1.60 18.21
C GLU A 87 -7.45 -2.61 19.29
N THR A 88 -7.48 -3.90 18.95
CA THR A 88 -7.10 -4.97 19.88
C THR A 88 -5.66 -4.80 20.35
N ALA A 89 -4.69 -4.68 19.45
CA ALA A 89 -3.28 -4.56 19.77
C ALA A 89 -2.97 -3.31 20.59
N ILE A 90 -3.55 -2.15 20.26
CA ILE A 90 -3.40 -0.93 21.06
C ILE A 90 -3.92 -1.16 22.48
N LYS A 91 -5.12 -1.73 22.64
CA LYS A 91 -5.69 -2.02 23.97
C LYS A 91 -4.78 -2.94 24.79
N VAL A 92 -4.27 -4.02 24.18
CA VAL A 92 -3.33 -4.93 24.86
C VAL A 92 -2.06 -4.22 25.28
N VAL A 93 -1.44 -3.44 24.39
CA VAL A 93 -0.22 -2.68 24.71
C VAL A 93 -0.47 -1.71 25.86
N LEU A 94 -1.60 -1.02 25.87
CA LEU A 94 -1.95 -0.10 26.96
C LEU A 94 -2.11 -0.83 28.29
N ASP A 95 -2.75 -2.00 28.32
CA ASP A 95 -2.89 -2.82 29.52
C ASP A 95 -1.52 -3.27 30.06
N GLU A 96 -0.60 -3.69 29.17
CA GLU A 96 0.75 -4.10 29.57
C GLU A 96 1.60 -2.91 30.07
N LEU A 97 1.44 -1.72 29.47
CA LEU A 97 2.10 -0.50 29.93
C LEU A 97 1.58 -0.04 31.29
N ASP A 98 0.27 -0.16 31.55
CA ASP A 98 -0.34 0.16 32.85
C ASP A 98 0.20 -0.75 33.96
N LYS A 99 0.33 -2.06 33.71
CA LYS A 99 0.98 -3.01 34.64
C LYS A 99 2.43 -2.67 34.95
N LEU A 100 3.14 -2.05 34.02
CA LEU A 100 4.51 -1.56 34.19
C LEU A 100 4.58 -0.16 34.82
N GLY A 101 3.42 0.42 35.16
CA GLY A 101 3.28 1.71 35.83
C GLY A 101 3.49 2.92 34.93
N VAL A 102 3.45 2.76 33.60
CA VAL A 102 3.57 3.89 32.67
C VAL A 102 2.26 4.68 32.69
N PRO A 103 2.24 5.93 33.16
CA PRO A 103 1.00 6.68 33.23
C PRO A 103 0.53 7.04 31.82
N ARG A 104 -0.78 7.01 31.61
CA ARG A 104 -1.41 7.37 30.32
C ARG A 104 -0.97 8.75 29.81
N SER A 105 -0.67 9.70 30.69
CA SER A 105 -0.16 11.03 30.33
C SER A 105 1.18 10.99 29.59
N ASN A 106 1.93 9.89 29.71
CA ASN A 106 3.21 9.68 29.01
C ASN A 106 3.06 8.92 27.70
N ILE A 107 1.84 8.49 27.34
CA ILE A 107 1.56 7.71 26.14
C ILE A 107 0.91 8.61 25.08
N ARG A 108 1.28 8.41 23.83
CA ARG A 108 0.63 9.02 22.65
C ARG A 108 0.43 7.98 21.55
N LEU A 109 -0.62 8.16 20.75
CA LEU A 109 -0.95 7.37 19.58
C LEU A 109 -0.70 8.20 18.31
N VAL A 110 -0.02 7.61 17.32
CA VAL A 110 0.29 8.30 16.06
C VAL A 110 -0.11 7.44 14.87
N CYS A 111 -1.02 7.95 14.05
CA CYS A 111 -1.38 7.35 12.77
C CYS A 111 -0.26 7.64 11.75
N ALA A 112 0.39 6.60 11.24
CA ALA A 112 1.56 6.68 10.39
C ALA A 112 1.17 6.81 8.91
N VAL A 113 0.87 8.04 8.48
CA VAL A 113 0.34 8.34 7.14
C VAL A 113 1.42 8.59 6.08
N GLY A 114 2.68 8.87 6.47
CA GLY A 114 3.72 9.32 5.53
C GLY A 114 3.22 10.46 4.62
N LEU A 115 3.22 10.24 3.31
CA LEU A 115 2.74 11.20 2.31
C LEU A 115 1.26 11.05 1.94
N HIS A 116 0.54 10.15 2.59
CA HIS A 116 -0.91 10.01 2.42
C HIS A 116 -1.65 11.17 3.08
N ARG A 117 -2.95 11.32 2.77
CA ARG A 117 -3.77 12.29 3.49
C ARG A 117 -3.83 11.99 4.99
N LYS A 118 -3.98 13.03 5.80
CA LYS A 118 -4.29 12.88 7.23
C LYS A 118 -5.76 12.56 7.44
N PHE A 119 -6.05 11.73 8.44
CA PHE A 119 -7.41 11.35 8.80
C PHE A 119 -7.94 12.22 9.94
N THR A 120 -9.21 12.57 9.89
CA THR A 120 -9.88 13.28 11.00
C THR A 120 -9.96 12.37 12.23
N ASN A 121 -10.13 12.94 13.43
CA ASN A 121 -10.35 12.12 14.64
C ASN A 121 -11.56 11.19 14.52
N ARG A 122 -12.60 11.61 13.79
CA ARG A 122 -13.77 10.76 13.50
C ARG A 122 -13.42 9.57 12.61
N GLU A 123 -12.60 9.78 11.58
CA GLU A 123 -12.10 8.68 10.74
C GLU A 123 -11.16 7.76 11.52
N LEU A 124 -10.24 8.31 12.34
CA LEU A 124 -9.37 7.52 13.20
C LEU A 124 -10.18 6.64 14.18
N ALA A 125 -11.29 7.15 14.73
CA ALA A 125 -12.19 6.38 15.58
C ALA A 125 -12.75 5.12 14.89
N THR A 126 -12.94 5.14 13.57
CA THR A 126 -13.37 3.95 12.80
C THR A 126 -12.27 2.91 12.59
N ILE A 127 -11.01 3.27 12.87
CA ILE A 127 -9.83 2.43 12.63
C ILE A 127 -9.38 1.77 13.94
N ILE A 128 -9.33 2.55 15.02
CA ILE A 128 -8.83 2.11 16.32
C ILE A 128 -9.93 1.98 17.38
N GLY A 129 -11.20 2.19 17.01
CA GLY A 129 -12.34 2.15 17.91
C GLY A 129 -12.62 3.50 18.60
N GLU A 130 -13.91 3.79 18.79
CA GLU A 130 -14.39 5.07 19.35
C GLU A 130 -13.88 5.34 20.77
N ASP A 131 -13.81 4.30 21.60
CA ASP A 131 -13.33 4.41 22.97
C ASP A 131 -11.85 4.82 23.05
N LEU A 132 -10.98 4.28 22.19
CA LEU A 132 -9.57 4.69 22.14
C LEU A 132 -9.45 6.15 21.66
N ALA A 133 -10.17 6.49 20.59
CA ALA A 133 -10.16 7.85 20.07
C ALA A 133 -10.66 8.89 21.08
N TYR A 134 -11.77 8.60 21.77
CA TYR A 134 -12.34 9.46 22.80
C TYR A 134 -11.36 9.65 23.97
N ARG A 135 -10.82 8.54 24.51
CA ARG A 135 -9.99 8.61 25.72
C ARG A 135 -8.61 9.24 25.48
N PHE A 136 -8.06 9.21 24.26
CA PHE A 136 -6.80 9.90 23.93
C PHE A 136 -7.02 11.35 23.49
N GLY A 137 -8.08 11.62 22.73
CA GLY A 137 -8.38 12.94 22.20
C GLY A 137 -7.29 13.49 21.24
N PRO A 138 -7.55 14.63 20.59
CA PRO A 138 -6.66 15.19 19.55
C PRO A 138 -5.27 15.58 20.06
N SER A 139 -5.08 15.78 21.37
CA SER A 139 -3.78 16.12 21.97
C SER A 139 -2.82 14.93 22.06
N LYS A 140 -3.33 13.70 22.03
CA LYS A 140 -2.54 12.48 22.19
C LYS A 140 -2.82 11.42 21.12
N LEU A 141 -3.83 11.62 20.26
CA LEU A 141 -4.07 10.85 19.04
C LEU A 141 -4.00 11.82 17.85
N PHE A 142 -2.99 11.64 17.00
CA PHE A 142 -2.79 12.50 15.84
C PHE A 142 -2.17 11.73 14.67
N ASN A 143 -2.17 12.33 13.48
CA ASN A 143 -1.48 11.79 12.31
C ASN A 143 -0.05 12.31 12.31
N HIS A 144 0.89 11.48 11.85
CA HIS A 144 2.22 11.95 11.47
C HIS A 144 2.10 13.11 10.45
N ASP A 145 3.02 14.07 10.55
CA ASP A 145 3.12 15.21 9.64
C ASP A 145 4.50 15.20 8.97
N ALA A 146 4.53 14.76 7.71
CA ALA A 146 5.74 14.70 6.90
C ALA A 146 6.35 16.07 6.57
N GLU A 147 5.64 17.16 6.87
CA GLU A 147 6.04 18.54 6.56
C GLU A 147 6.22 19.39 7.84
N ASP A 148 6.21 18.76 9.02
CA ASP A 148 6.44 19.45 10.29
C ASP A 148 7.92 19.46 10.67
N ARG A 149 8.66 20.44 10.13
CA ARG A 149 10.12 20.55 10.30
C ARG A 149 10.60 20.56 11.74
N ASP A 150 9.81 21.10 12.67
CA ASP A 150 10.16 21.13 14.10
C ASP A 150 10.09 19.75 14.75
N ASN A 151 9.27 18.84 14.19
CA ASN A 151 9.06 17.47 14.65
C ASN A 151 9.73 16.42 13.76
N LEU A 152 10.58 16.85 12.83
CA LEU A 152 11.41 15.98 11.98
C LEU A 152 12.88 16.08 12.39
N VAL A 153 13.62 15.01 12.13
CA VAL A 153 15.06 14.94 12.38
C VAL A 153 15.75 14.17 11.27
N PHE A 154 16.77 14.80 10.68
CA PHE A 154 17.65 14.20 9.70
C PHE A 154 18.72 13.38 10.41
N LEU A 155 18.86 12.11 10.03
CA LEU A 155 19.78 11.15 10.64
C LEU A 155 21.05 10.90 9.81
N GLY A 156 21.14 11.49 8.63
CA GLY A 156 22.21 11.24 7.68
C GLY A 156 21.71 10.48 6.46
N GLU A 157 22.61 9.73 5.84
CA GLU A 157 22.37 9.04 4.58
C GLU A 157 22.76 7.56 4.67
N THR A 158 22.10 6.73 3.89
CA THR A 158 22.56 5.35 3.66
C THR A 158 23.83 5.33 2.81
N GLY A 159 24.49 4.18 2.70
CA GLY A 159 25.64 3.99 1.79
C GLY A 159 25.32 4.23 0.31
N ARG A 160 24.04 4.36 -0.07
CA ARG A 160 23.57 4.73 -1.41
C ARG A 160 23.17 6.21 -1.53
N GLN A 161 23.60 7.06 -0.59
CA GLN A 161 23.28 8.49 -0.57
C GLN A 161 21.77 8.73 -0.55
N GLN A 162 21.05 7.89 0.20
CA GLN A 162 19.62 8.08 0.43
C GLN A 162 19.43 8.74 1.78
N GLU A 163 18.82 9.91 1.76
CA GLU A 163 18.57 10.70 2.96
C GLU A 163 17.59 9.98 3.88
N VAL A 164 17.90 9.96 5.18
CA VAL A 164 17.04 9.38 6.21
C VAL A 164 16.57 10.49 7.13
N GLU A 165 15.29 10.83 7.02
CA GLU A 165 14.63 11.85 7.84
C GLU A 165 13.30 11.31 8.36
N VAL A 166 13.18 11.29 9.69
CA VAL A 166 12.05 10.66 10.39
C VAL A 166 11.45 11.60 11.43
N SER A 167 10.28 11.27 11.94
CA SER A 167 9.71 11.93 13.10
C SER A 167 10.66 11.86 14.30
N ARG A 168 10.83 12.98 15.00
CA ARG A 168 11.55 13.04 16.28
C ARG A 168 11.00 12.05 17.30
N LEU A 169 9.71 11.71 17.23
CA LEU A 169 9.08 10.72 18.10
C LEU A 169 9.76 9.35 18.03
N VAL A 170 10.38 9.00 16.90
CA VAL A 170 11.15 7.76 16.74
C VAL A 170 12.34 7.73 17.70
N LEU A 171 13.06 8.85 17.84
CA LEU A 171 14.30 8.93 18.62
C LEU A 171 14.09 9.45 20.05
N GLU A 172 13.11 10.32 20.25
CA GLU A 172 12.93 11.08 21.49
C GLU A 172 12.04 10.34 22.49
N SER A 173 11.12 9.48 22.03
CA SER A 173 10.38 8.59 22.93
C SER A 173 11.32 7.59 23.61
N ASP A 174 11.09 7.28 24.88
CA ASP A 174 11.83 6.20 25.55
C ASP A 174 11.58 4.86 24.88
N GLN A 175 10.35 4.64 24.39
CA GLN A 175 10.02 3.49 23.55
C GLN A 175 9.06 3.91 22.41
N LEU A 176 9.42 3.53 21.18
CA LEU A 176 8.50 3.49 20.05
C LEU A 176 7.97 2.06 19.89
N ILE A 177 6.66 1.88 20.01
CA ILE A 177 5.96 0.66 19.66
C ILE A 177 5.21 0.93 18.35
N TYR A 178 5.39 0.10 17.34
CA TYR A 178 4.68 0.25 16.07
C TYR A 178 3.74 -0.95 15.86
N ILE A 179 2.46 -0.68 15.58
CA ILE A 179 1.45 -1.70 15.27
C ILE A 179 1.24 -1.72 13.75
N SER A 180 1.78 -2.77 13.13
CA SER A 180 1.79 -3.02 11.69
C SER A 180 0.78 -4.11 11.33
N GLN A 181 0.15 -3.97 10.17
CA GLN A 181 -0.80 -4.95 9.65
C GLN A 181 -0.56 -5.16 8.15
N PRO A 182 0.42 -6.02 7.79
CA PRO A 182 0.77 -6.28 6.41
C PRO A 182 -0.35 -7.08 5.74
N TRP A 183 -0.91 -6.48 4.69
CA TRP A 183 -1.94 -7.08 3.84
C TRP A 183 -1.37 -7.52 2.48
N SER A 184 -0.11 -7.20 2.19
CA SER A 184 0.61 -7.63 1.01
C SER A 184 2.12 -7.67 1.27
N HIS A 185 2.88 -8.21 0.32
CA HIS A 185 4.32 -8.46 0.48
C HIS A 185 5.19 -7.20 0.53
N PHE A 186 4.65 -6.01 0.20
CA PHE A 186 5.42 -4.76 0.28
C PHE A 186 5.11 -3.97 1.56
N ASN A 187 4.16 -4.41 2.39
CA ASN A 187 3.77 -3.76 3.65
C ASN A 187 4.44 -4.45 4.83
N GLY A 188 4.72 -3.70 5.90
CA GLY A 188 5.30 -4.25 7.13
C GLY A 188 6.79 -3.94 7.28
N GLY A 189 7.35 -4.44 8.39
CA GLY A 189 8.75 -4.26 8.73
C GLY A 189 9.21 -2.80 8.79
N TRP A 190 10.40 -2.50 8.25
CA TRP A 190 10.94 -1.14 8.27
C TRP A 190 10.12 -0.13 7.48
N LYS A 191 9.22 -0.56 6.56
CA LYS A 191 8.31 0.37 5.86
C LYS A 191 7.46 1.17 6.84
N SER A 192 7.04 0.54 7.94
CA SER A 192 6.26 1.15 8.99
C SER A 192 6.87 2.46 9.50
N VAL A 193 8.19 2.48 9.72
CA VAL A 193 8.90 3.66 10.22
C VAL A 193 9.46 4.52 9.08
N VAL A 194 10.19 3.90 8.15
CA VAL A 194 10.91 4.56 7.03
C VAL A 194 9.95 5.22 6.03
N VAL A 195 8.68 4.81 6.02
CA VAL A 195 7.65 5.47 5.20
C VAL A 195 6.58 6.10 6.07
N GLY A 196 5.99 5.33 7.00
CA GLY A 196 4.83 5.81 7.77
C GLY A 196 5.13 7.02 8.67
N LEU A 197 6.37 7.15 9.16
CA LEU A 197 6.80 8.20 10.08
C LEU A 197 7.92 9.09 9.50
N SER A 198 8.05 9.16 8.17
CA SER A 198 9.13 9.87 7.49
C SER A 198 8.60 11.04 6.64
N SER A 199 9.52 11.90 6.19
CA SER A 199 9.21 13.05 5.33
C SER A 199 9.34 12.73 3.83
N PHE A 200 8.92 13.65 2.96
CA PHE A 200 9.16 13.53 1.52
C PHE A 200 10.64 13.34 1.18
N ARG A 201 11.53 14.05 1.90
CA ARG A 201 12.99 13.99 1.73
C ARG A 201 13.54 12.57 1.80
N SER A 202 13.04 11.76 2.72
CA SER A 202 13.39 10.33 2.85
C SER A 202 12.64 9.48 1.83
N ILE A 203 11.32 9.65 1.77
CA ILE A 203 10.39 8.78 1.03
C ILE A 203 10.64 8.79 -0.48
N ARG A 204 11.10 9.92 -1.03
CA ARG A 204 11.37 10.12 -2.47
C ARG A 204 12.35 9.10 -3.05
N HIS A 205 13.31 8.60 -2.27
CA HIS A 205 14.36 7.71 -2.77
C HIS A 205 13.85 6.33 -3.19
N HIS A 206 12.83 5.80 -2.52
CA HIS A 206 12.24 4.49 -2.82
C HIS A 206 10.84 4.58 -3.47
N HIS A 207 10.21 5.76 -3.50
CA HIS A 207 8.95 6.00 -4.22
C HIS A 207 9.09 6.72 -5.57
N ARG A 208 10.30 7.16 -5.94
CA ARG A 208 10.54 7.65 -7.30
C ARG A 208 10.18 6.57 -8.34
N PRO A 209 9.65 6.94 -9.51
CA PRO A 209 9.49 6.01 -10.62
C PRO A 209 10.90 5.50 -10.96
N PHE A 210 11.17 4.22 -10.72
CA PHE A 210 12.44 3.61 -11.14
C PHE A 210 12.27 2.11 -11.24
N ALA A 211 12.60 1.54 -12.41
CA ALA A 211 12.52 0.09 -12.61
C ALA A 211 13.43 -0.70 -11.68
N LYS A 212 14.48 -0.09 -11.06
CA LYS A 212 15.30 -0.79 -10.06
C LYS A 212 14.84 -0.58 -8.63
N ALA A 213 14.01 0.42 -8.30
CA ALA A 213 13.56 0.62 -6.91
C ALA A 213 12.59 -0.49 -6.50
N SER A 214 11.64 -0.85 -7.37
CA SER A 214 10.70 -1.96 -7.17
C SER A 214 11.06 -3.23 -7.96
N GLY A 215 12.05 -3.19 -8.86
CA GLY A 215 12.28 -4.28 -9.80
C GLY A 215 11.12 -4.41 -10.81
N LYS A 216 10.86 -5.65 -11.27
CA LYS A 216 9.70 -5.95 -12.14
C LYS A 216 8.37 -5.82 -11.37
N SER A 217 8.37 -6.18 -10.08
CA SER A 217 7.19 -6.18 -9.21
C SER A 217 7.60 -5.90 -7.76
N SER A 218 6.90 -4.97 -7.10
CA SER A 218 7.05 -4.74 -5.67
C SER A 218 6.54 -5.90 -4.81
N LEU A 219 5.77 -6.83 -5.40
CA LEU A 219 5.20 -8.00 -4.69
C LEU A 219 6.06 -9.26 -4.79
N ASP A 220 7.23 -9.15 -5.41
CA ASP A 220 8.28 -10.16 -5.37
C ASP A 220 9.38 -9.70 -4.41
N PRO A 221 9.30 -10.01 -3.10
CA PRO A 221 10.27 -9.55 -2.12
C PRO A 221 11.69 -10.09 -2.39
N LYS A 222 11.83 -11.19 -3.14
CA LYS A 222 13.13 -11.77 -3.51
C LYS A 222 13.83 -10.95 -4.58
N ARG A 223 13.07 -10.44 -5.56
CA ARG A 223 13.63 -9.73 -6.74
C ARG A 223 13.53 -8.20 -6.63
N SER A 224 12.56 -7.67 -5.90
CA SER A 224 12.40 -6.23 -5.66
C SER A 224 13.57 -5.65 -4.88
N ALA A 225 14.01 -4.43 -5.22
CA ALA A 225 14.96 -3.70 -4.37
C ALA A 225 14.27 -2.97 -3.22
N PHE A 226 12.94 -2.86 -3.24
CA PHE A 226 12.20 -2.01 -2.32
C PHE A 226 12.43 -2.42 -0.85
N PRO A 227 12.30 -3.71 -0.46
CA PRO A 227 12.62 -4.12 0.91
C PRO A 227 14.08 -3.85 1.30
N ARG A 228 15.03 -3.99 0.36
CA ARG A 228 16.45 -3.72 0.62
C ARG A 228 16.70 -2.25 0.93
N LEU A 229 16.11 -1.34 0.15
CA LEU A 229 16.24 0.11 0.39
C LEU A 229 15.66 0.50 1.76
N LEU A 230 14.49 -0.04 2.11
CA LEU A 230 13.86 0.22 3.40
C LEU A 230 14.70 -0.33 4.57
N ASN A 231 15.28 -1.52 4.42
CA ASN A 231 16.15 -2.10 5.44
C ASN A 231 17.43 -1.28 5.64
N GLU A 232 18.03 -0.76 4.57
CA GLU A 232 19.23 0.10 4.66
C GLU A 232 18.94 1.43 5.38
N MET A 233 17.80 2.06 5.10
CA MET A 233 17.36 3.23 5.85
C MET A 233 17.02 2.89 7.30
N GLY A 234 16.40 1.72 7.53
CA GLY A 234 16.13 1.19 8.87
C GLY A 234 17.38 0.99 9.70
N GLN A 235 18.49 0.55 9.09
CA GLN A 235 19.79 0.42 9.76
C GLN A 235 20.33 1.75 10.28
N VAL A 236 20.14 2.85 9.53
CA VAL A 236 20.53 4.20 10.00
C VAL A 236 19.73 4.57 11.25
N ILE A 237 18.42 4.35 11.25
CA ILE A 237 17.55 4.59 12.42
C ILE A 237 17.98 3.72 13.60
N GLU A 238 18.26 2.44 13.36
CA GLU A 238 18.69 1.50 14.39
C GLU A 238 20.02 1.89 15.03
N GLN A 239 21.00 2.33 14.25
CA GLN A 239 22.30 2.79 14.77
C GLN A 239 22.13 3.99 15.71
N GLU A 240 21.32 4.97 15.31
CA GLU A 240 21.01 6.15 16.13
C GLU A 240 20.27 5.80 17.43
N LEU A 241 19.34 4.84 17.37
CA LEU A 241 18.64 4.34 18.56
C LEU A 241 19.55 3.55 19.48
N ALA A 242 20.41 2.69 18.93
CA ALA A 242 21.35 1.88 19.68
C ALA A 242 22.33 2.73 20.47
N GLY A 243 22.81 3.84 19.90
CA GLY A 243 23.63 4.84 20.60
C GLY A 243 22.96 5.46 21.84
N LYS A 244 21.62 5.38 21.93
CA LYS A 244 20.81 5.83 23.06
C LYS A 244 20.29 4.68 23.93
N GLY A 245 20.71 3.44 23.65
CA GLY A 245 20.19 2.24 24.32
C GLY A 245 18.71 1.95 24.02
N ARG A 246 18.16 2.52 22.94
CA ARG A 246 16.76 2.41 22.52
C ARG A 246 16.65 1.50 21.29
N ARG A 247 15.42 1.07 20.98
CA ARG A 247 15.10 0.20 19.83
C ARG A 247 13.62 0.29 19.50
N VAL A 248 13.28 0.07 18.23
CA VAL A 248 11.87 0.00 17.79
C VAL A 248 11.32 -1.39 18.10
N LEU A 249 10.17 -1.44 18.78
CA LEU A 249 9.40 -2.67 18.95
C LEU A 249 8.26 -2.68 17.93
N LEU A 250 8.36 -3.52 16.90
CA LEU A 250 7.26 -3.76 15.96
C LEU A 250 6.32 -4.82 16.54
N ILE A 251 5.01 -4.66 16.35
CA ILE A 251 3.97 -5.68 16.54
C ILE A 251 3.25 -5.81 15.20
N GLU A 252 3.40 -6.96 14.55
CA GLU A 252 2.89 -7.21 13.21
C GLU A 252 1.77 -8.27 13.25
N GLY A 253 0.57 -7.87 12.84
CA GLY A 253 -0.60 -8.74 12.71
C GLY A 253 -0.81 -9.16 11.27
N CYS A 254 -0.42 -10.39 10.93
CA CYS A 254 -0.63 -10.93 9.59
C CYS A 254 -2.09 -11.35 9.42
N MET A 255 -2.71 -10.91 8.34
CA MET A 255 -4.11 -11.18 8.02
C MET A 255 -4.24 -12.33 7.02
N ASN A 256 -5.31 -13.11 7.09
CA ASN A 256 -5.63 -14.04 6.02
C ASN A 256 -6.22 -13.36 4.78
N ASN A 257 -6.27 -14.10 3.68
CA ASN A 257 -6.93 -13.69 2.43
C ASN A 257 -8.46 -13.94 2.41
N ALA A 258 -9.09 -14.21 3.57
CA ALA A 258 -10.55 -14.33 3.66
C ALA A 258 -11.24 -12.95 3.54
N ALA A 259 -12.54 -12.95 3.32
CA ALA A 259 -13.36 -11.74 3.34
C ALA A 259 -14.56 -11.96 4.28
N PRO A 260 -14.62 -11.33 5.47
CA PRO A 260 -13.62 -10.41 6.01
C PRO A 260 -12.29 -11.08 6.39
N GLN A 261 -11.19 -10.32 6.39
CA GLN A 261 -9.87 -10.78 6.81
C GLN A 261 -9.82 -10.98 8.32
N GLN A 262 -9.10 -12.01 8.76
CA GLN A 262 -8.87 -12.31 10.18
C GLN A 262 -7.38 -12.48 10.46
N VAL A 263 -6.97 -12.18 11.69
CA VAL A 263 -5.58 -12.31 12.13
C VAL A 263 -5.20 -13.80 12.19
N VAL A 264 -4.12 -14.18 11.51
CA VAL A 264 -3.60 -15.57 11.50
C VAL A 264 -2.30 -15.73 12.27
N GLN A 265 -1.56 -14.62 12.45
CA GLN A 265 -0.34 -14.61 13.22
C GLN A 265 -0.13 -13.22 13.81
N VAL A 266 0.35 -13.18 15.05
CA VAL A 266 0.85 -11.96 15.66
C VAL A 266 2.30 -12.20 16.04
N LEU A 267 3.17 -11.33 15.57
CA LEU A 267 4.60 -11.33 15.87
C LEU A 267 4.97 -9.99 16.50
N ALA A 268 5.93 -9.99 17.41
CA ALA A 268 6.50 -8.74 17.91
C ALA A 268 8.02 -8.87 17.99
N GLY A 269 8.74 -7.75 17.84
CA GLY A 269 10.20 -7.74 17.91
C GLY A 269 10.87 -6.79 16.93
N HIS A 270 12.04 -7.21 16.43
CA HIS A 270 12.84 -6.42 15.50
C HIS A 270 12.10 -6.25 14.16
N PRO A 271 12.02 -5.04 13.59
CA PRO A 271 11.21 -4.80 12.39
C PRO A 271 11.54 -5.69 11.20
N ARG A 272 12.82 -5.99 10.95
CA ARG A 272 13.22 -6.84 9.82
C ARG A 272 12.88 -8.30 10.08
N GLU A 273 13.30 -8.82 11.23
CA GLU A 273 13.17 -10.25 11.57
C GLU A 273 11.71 -10.67 11.70
N VAL A 274 10.87 -9.80 12.30
CA VAL A 274 9.42 -10.02 12.37
C VAL A 274 8.80 -10.07 10.98
N HIS A 275 9.18 -9.15 10.10
CA HIS A 275 8.60 -9.05 8.77
C HIS A 275 9.01 -10.21 7.86
N GLU A 276 10.26 -10.68 7.94
CA GLU A 276 10.72 -11.85 7.19
C GLU A 276 9.88 -13.09 7.50
N LEU A 277 9.50 -13.31 8.78
CA LEU A 277 8.60 -14.39 9.19
C LEU A 277 7.15 -14.15 8.72
N GLY A 278 6.65 -12.92 8.81
CA GLY A 278 5.30 -12.57 8.35
C GLY A 278 5.12 -12.77 6.83
N LEU A 279 6.16 -12.52 6.04
CA LEU A 279 6.16 -12.77 4.61
C LEU A 279 5.94 -14.25 4.25
N GLU A 280 6.42 -15.20 5.06
CA GLU A 280 6.18 -16.63 4.82
C GLU A 280 4.68 -16.97 4.89
N VAL A 281 3.99 -16.38 5.87
CA VAL A 281 2.54 -16.54 6.06
C VAL A 281 1.74 -15.90 4.93
N LEU A 282 2.17 -14.74 4.43
CA LEU A 282 1.53 -14.10 3.28
C LEU A 282 1.80 -14.88 1.98
N GLN A 283 3.02 -15.36 1.77
CA GLN A 283 3.42 -16.15 0.60
C GLN A 283 2.56 -17.42 0.49
N GLN A 284 2.33 -18.12 1.60
CA GLN A 284 1.58 -19.39 1.63
C GLN A 284 0.14 -19.26 1.11
N GLN A 285 -0.48 -18.10 1.30
CA GLN A 285 -1.91 -17.91 1.01
C GLN A 285 -2.20 -16.88 -0.08
N GLN A 286 -1.31 -15.95 -0.40
CA GLN A 286 -1.58 -14.96 -1.43
C GLN A 286 -1.06 -15.36 -2.80
N VAL A 287 -0.12 -16.31 -2.88
CA VAL A 287 0.58 -16.63 -4.13
C VAL A 287 -0.01 -17.86 -4.81
N VAL A 288 -0.40 -17.68 -6.07
CA VAL A 288 -0.95 -18.72 -6.94
C VAL A 288 0.08 -19.04 -8.03
N GLN A 289 0.40 -20.32 -8.17
CA GLN A 289 1.31 -20.81 -9.22
C GLN A 289 0.61 -20.81 -10.58
N VAL A 290 1.24 -20.21 -11.58
CA VAL A 290 0.69 -20.06 -12.93
C VAL A 290 1.70 -20.51 -13.97
N LYS A 291 1.27 -21.36 -14.90
CA LYS A 291 2.13 -21.88 -15.98
C LYS A 291 2.14 -20.96 -17.18
N GLY A 292 3.21 -20.21 -17.41
CA GLY A 292 3.43 -19.44 -18.63
C GLY A 292 2.53 -18.21 -18.80
N GLN A 293 3.00 -17.30 -19.66
CA GLN A 293 2.37 -16.02 -19.97
C GLN A 293 1.29 -16.14 -21.07
N ALA A 294 0.51 -15.07 -21.28
CA ALA A 294 -0.48 -14.96 -22.35
C ALA A 294 -0.23 -13.75 -23.26
N ASP A 295 -0.75 -13.79 -24.48
CA ASP A 295 -0.71 -12.68 -25.44
C ASP A 295 -1.61 -11.52 -25.02
N LEU A 296 -2.78 -11.86 -24.46
CA LEU A 296 -3.82 -10.93 -23.99
C LEU A 296 -4.21 -11.26 -22.55
N VAL A 297 -4.24 -10.25 -21.67
CA VAL A 297 -4.74 -10.42 -20.30
C VAL A 297 -5.84 -9.40 -20.00
N ILE A 298 -6.96 -9.88 -19.44
CA ILE A 298 -8.15 -9.08 -19.14
C ILE A 298 -8.27 -8.93 -17.62
N TYR A 299 -8.46 -7.71 -17.11
CA TYR A 299 -8.68 -7.43 -15.69
C TYR A 299 -9.97 -6.64 -15.47
N GLY A 300 -10.83 -7.12 -14.58
CA GLY A 300 -11.92 -6.30 -14.04
C GLY A 300 -11.44 -5.43 -12.89
N LEU A 301 -11.71 -4.11 -12.92
CA LEU A 301 -11.25 -3.17 -11.90
C LEU A 301 -12.43 -2.66 -11.07
N GLY A 302 -12.32 -2.78 -9.75
CA GLY A 302 -13.34 -2.30 -8.81
C GLY A 302 -12.82 -1.14 -7.97
N ASN A 303 -13.61 -0.07 -7.80
CA ASN A 303 -13.23 1.13 -7.04
C ASN A 303 -12.86 0.80 -5.60
N ARG A 304 -13.61 -0.12 -4.99
CA ARG A 304 -13.32 -0.61 -3.65
C ARG A 304 -11.99 -1.34 -3.54
N ARG A 305 -11.31 -1.70 -4.65
CA ARG A 305 -9.99 -2.32 -4.63
C ARG A 305 -8.84 -1.30 -4.65
N ASP A 306 -9.10 -0.02 -4.93
CA ASP A 306 -8.07 1.02 -4.87
C ASP A 306 -7.75 1.36 -3.40
N PRO A 307 -6.49 1.21 -2.96
CA PRO A 307 -6.16 1.46 -1.56
C PRO A 307 -6.22 2.95 -1.20
N TYR A 308 -6.05 3.85 -2.18
CA TYR A 308 -5.90 5.29 -1.95
C TYR A 308 -7.22 6.07 -1.99
N SER A 309 -8.32 5.46 -2.46
CA SER A 309 -9.66 6.07 -2.44
C SER A 309 -10.46 5.73 -1.18
N LYS A 310 -9.85 5.14 -0.15
CA LYS A 310 -10.52 4.82 1.13
C LYS A 310 -11.12 6.09 1.77
N MET A 311 -12.43 6.04 2.05
CA MET A 311 -13.22 7.18 2.54
C MET A 311 -13.09 8.41 1.61
N SER A 312 -12.99 8.17 0.31
CA SER A 312 -12.92 9.17 -0.74
C SER A 312 -13.50 8.61 -2.04
N ILE A 313 -13.20 9.25 -3.17
CA ILE A 313 -13.60 8.78 -4.50
C ILE A 313 -12.35 8.46 -5.33
N ILE A 314 -12.48 7.51 -6.26
CA ILE A 314 -11.39 7.19 -7.19
C ILE A 314 -11.32 8.24 -8.32
N ASN A 315 -10.11 8.68 -8.64
CA ASN A 315 -9.84 9.58 -9.77
C ASN A 315 -9.02 8.88 -10.88
N PRO A 316 -8.91 9.44 -12.10
CA PRO A 316 -8.21 8.79 -13.21
C PRO A 316 -6.75 8.36 -12.91
N ILE A 317 -5.98 9.14 -12.14
CA ILE A 317 -4.60 8.75 -11.76
C ILE A 317 -4.63 7.51 -10.86
N GLN A 318 -5.60 7.41 -9.96
CA GLN A 318 -5.81 6.20 -9.14
C GLN A 318 -6.30 5.02 -9.97
N VAL A 319 -7.17 5.23 -10.99
CA VAL A 319 -7.57 4.16 -11.93
C VAL A 319 -6.35 3.58 -12.64
N ARG A 320 -5.45 4.44 -13.13
CA ARG A 320 -4.18 4.02 -13.72
C ARG A 320 -3.35 3.17 -12.75
N ASN A 321 -3.26 3.60 -11.50
CA ASN A 321 -2.50 2.89 -10.47
C ASN A 321 -3.14 1.55 -10.07
N LEU A 322 -4.47 1.51 -9.93
CA LEU A 322 -5.22 0.28 -9.66
C LEU A 322 -4.99 -0.75 -10.78
N ALA A 323 -5.05 -0.31 -12.03
CA ALA A 323 -4.80 -1.13 -13.21
C ALA A 323 -3.36 -1.66 -13.24
N MET A 324 -2.37 -0.77 -13.11
CA MET A 324 -0.99 -1.10 -13.43
C MET A 324 -0.17 -1.58 -12.23
N SER A 325 -0.60 -1.30 -11.02
CA SER A 325 0.12 -1.68 -9.79
C SER A 325 -0.64 -2.73 -8.99
N TYR A 326 -1.95 -2.55 -8.82
CA TYR A 326 -2.80 -3.42 -8.00
C TYR A 326 -3.68 -4.39 -8.82
N SER A 327 -3.35 -4.60 -10.09
CA SER A 327 -3.94 -5.66 -10.92
C SER A 327 -2.87 -6.29 -11.80
N TYR A 328 -2.31 -5.56 -12.77
CA TYR A 328 -1.16 -6.03 -13.54
C TYR A 328 0.04 -6.34 -12.65
N GLY A 329 0.37 -5.46 -11.71
CA GLY A 329 1.54 -5.58 -10.84
C GLY A 329 1.47 -6.69 -9.79
N LEU A 330 0.37 -7.45 -9.72
CA LEU A 330 0.18 -8.55 -8.78
C LEU A 330 0.81 -9.86 -9.29
N PHE A 331 2.13 -9.85 -9.46
CA PHE A 331 2.89 -11.03 -9.90
C PHE A 331 4.24 -11.19 -9.18
N GLN A 332 4.75 -12.42 -9.20
CA GLN A 332 6.14 -12.78 -8.92
C GLN A 332 6.78 -13.37 -10.18
N ASN A 333 8.11 -13.35 -10.25
CA ASN A 333 8.92 -13.81 -11.38
C ASN A 333 8.74 -13.00 -12.69
N VAL A 334 7.66 -13.25 -13.45
CA VAL A 334 7.31 -12.53 -14.69
C VAL A 334 5.80 -12.19 -14.71
N PRO A 335 5.38 -11.12 -15.40
CA PRO A 335 3.97 -10.74 -15.47
C PRO A 335 3.13 -11.78 -16.22
N LEU A 336 1.82 -11.81 -15.99
CA LEU A 336 0.90 -12.72 -16.70
C LEU A 336 0.87 -12.51 -18.22
N VAL A 337 1.06 -11.28 -18.68
CA VAL A 337 1.14 -10.95 -20.11
C VAL A 337 2.58 -11.08 -20.59
N ARG A 338 2.80 -11.69 -21.74
CA ARG A 338 4.14 -11.77 -22.34
C ARG A 338 4.63 -10.38 -22.76
N LYS A 339 5.93 -10.27 -23.01
CA LYS A 339 6.48 -9.04 -23.58
C LYS A 339 5.77 -8.71 -24.90
N ASP A 340 5.43 -7.44 -25.09
CA ASP A 340 4.71 -6.90 -26.24
C ASP A 340 3.27 -7.43 -26.41
N GLY A 341 2.71 -8.10 -25.38
CA GLY A 341 1.29 -8.47 -25.33
C GLY A 341 0.39 -7.27 -24.98
N ILE A 342 -0.92 -7.50 -24.98
CA ILE A 342 -1.94 -6.46 -24.73
C ILE A 342 -2.61 -6.70 -23.37
N LEU A 343 -2.90 -5.62 -22.67
CA LEU A 343 -3.73 -5.63 -21.45
C LEU A 343 -5.08 -5.00 -21.76
N ILE A 344 -6.17 -5.62 -21.28
CA ILE A 344 -7.50 -5.00 -21.25
C ILE A 344 -7.91 -4.78 -19.80
N MET A 345 -8.21 -3.55 -19.46
CA MET A 345 -8.72 -3.12 -18.16
C MET A 345 -10.20 -2.75 -18.29
N CYS A 346 -11.08 -3.29 -17.46
CA CYS A 346 -12.50 -2.94 -17.46
C CYS A 346 -12.81 -1.95 -16.34
N HIS A 347 -13.16 -0.71 -16.68
CA HIS A 347 -13.46 0.34 -15.70
C HIS A 347 -14.14 1.57 -16.34
N PRO A 348 -15.09 2.25 -15.67
CA PRO A 348 -15.76 3.45 -16.22
C PRO A 348 -14.83 4.66 -16.41
N CYS A 349 -13.82 4.80 -15.54
CA CYS A 349 -12.80 5.87 -15.53
C CYS A 349 -13.41 7.28 -15.68
N LEU A 350 -14.22 7.67 -14.70
CA LEU A 350 -14.83 9.00 -14.67
C LEU A 350 -13.79 10.07 -14.36
N HIS A 351 -13.91 11.21 -15.03
CA HIS A 351 -13.16 12.41 -14.68
C HIS A 351 -13.78 13.06 -13.42
N GLN A 352 -13.27 12.64 -12.27
CA GLN A 352 -13.69 13.16 -10.97
C GLN A 352 -12.51 13.23 -10.01
N PHE A 353 -12.52 14.21 -9.11
CA PHE A 353 -11.50 14.41 -8.08
C PHE A 353 -12.16 14.86 -6.79
N HIS A 354 -11.66 14.37 -5.66
CA HIS A 354 -12.16 14.84 -4.37
C HIS A 354 -11.62 16.26 -4.12
N PRO A 355 -12.49 17.26 -3.94
CA PRO A 355 -12.07 18.67 -3.92
C PRO A 355 -11.11 19.00 -2.78
N VAL A 356 -11.21 18.25 -1.67
CA VAL A 356 -10.36 18.40 -0.49
C VAL A 356 -9.12 17.48 -0.51
N HIS A 357 -9.29 16.19 -0.81
CA HIS A 357 -8.22 15.21 -0.62
C HIS A 357 -7.18 15.21 -1.74
N THR A 358 -7.56 15.59 -2.95
CA THR A 358 -6.71 15.42 -4.15
C THR A 358 -6.43 16.72 -4.92
N PRO A 359 -6.13 17.87 -4.27
CA PRO A 359 -5.92 19.15 -4.97
C PRO A 359 -4.70 19.12 -5.90
N SER A 360 -3.59 18.50 -5.48
CA SER A 360 -2.38 18.35 -6.32
C SER A 360 -2.61 17.44 -7.52
N TYR A 361 -3.49 16.44 -7.38
CA TYR A 361 -3.84 15.53 -8.47
C TYR A 361 -4.56 16.26 -9.60
N VAL A 362 -5.45 17.19 -9.27
CA VAL A 362 -6.18 17.98 -10.26
C VAL A 362 -5.18 18.74 -11.13
N GLU A 363 -4.20 19.42 -10.53
CA GLU A 363 -3.20 20.15 -11.30
C GLU A 363 -2.30 19.22 -12.14
N VAL A 364 -1.82 18.12 -11.57
CA VAL A 364 -1.04 17.14 -12.36
C VAL A 364 -1.85 16.68 -13.56
N TYR A 365 -3.12 16.31 -13.35
CA TYR A 365 -3.98 15.79 -14.38
C TYR A 365 -4.37 16.82 -15.44
N GLU A 366 -4.76 18.04 -15.05
CA GLU A 366 -5.27 19.06 -15.97
C GLU A 366 -4.17 19.89 -16.61
N ARG A 367 -3.07 20.13 -15.91
CA ARG A 367 -1.98 21.00 -16.39
C ARG A 367 -0.83 20.22 -16.99
N LEU A 368 -0.40 19.11 -16.39
CA LEU A 368 0.82 18.42 -16.80
C LEU A 368 0.54 17.31 -17.82
N LEU A 369 -0.41 16.41 -17.54
CA LEU A 369 -0.68 15.25 -18.38
C LEU A 369 -1.12 15.55 -19.83
N PRO A 370 -1.68 16.73 -20.19
CA PRO A 370 -1.90 17.05 -21.59
C PRO A 370 -0.60 17.16 -22.41
N TYR A 371 0.52 17.52 -21.77
CA TYR A 371 1.79 17.82 -22.45
C TYR A 371 2.90 16.82 -22.15
N GLN A 372 2.92 16.22 -20.96
CA GLN A 372 3.96 15.28 -20.53
C GLN A 372 3.34 14.08 -19.79
N ARG A 373 3.65 12.87 -20.26
CA ARG A 373 3.11 11.61 -19.72
C ARG A 373 4.18 10.58 -19.35
N ASP A 374 5.46 10.88 -19.58
CA ASP A 374 6.55 10.07 -19.05
C ASP A 374 6.66 10.29 -17.53
N PRO A 375 6.44 9.25 -16.70
CA PRO A 375 6.48 9.42 -15.26
C PRO A 375 7.86 9.79 -14.74
N MET A 376 8.94 9.39 -15.44
CA MET A 376 10.31 9.79 -15.04
C MET A 376 10.48 11.29 -15.19
N GLU A 377 10.14 11.86 -16.35
CA GLU A 377 10.23 13.29 -16.57
C GLU A 377 9.30 14.09 -15.65
N LEU A 378 8.07 13.61 -15.44
CA LEU A 378 7.15 14.23 -14.47
C LEU A 378 7.77 14.30 -13.07
N TRP A 379 8.44 13.24 -12.65
CA TRP A 379 9.14 13.18 -11.37
C TRP A 379 10.32 14.14 -11.30
N GLU A 380 11.26 14.04 -12.24
CA GLU A 380 12.50 14.82 -12.23
C GLU A 380 12.26 16.33 -12.38
N VAL A 381 11.22 16.72 -13.13
CA VAL A 381 10.94 18.14 -13.41
C VAL A 381 10.00 18.78 -12.38
N TYR A 382 8.97 18.06 -11.92
CA TYR A 382 7.88 18.68 -11.15
C TYR A 382 7.70 18.17 -9.73
N ALA A 383 8.10 16.94 -9.38
CA ALA A 383 7.76 16.37 -8.07
C ALA A 383 8.37 17.16 -6.90
N GLU A 384 9.61 17.63 -7.05
CA GLU A 384 10.32 18.43 -6.05
C GLU A 384 9.63 19.80 -5.81
N GLU A 385 9.16 20.41 -6.89
CA GLU A 385 8.44 21.69 -6.85
C GLU A 385 7.09 21.53 -6.16
N PHE A 386 6.29 20.53 -6.55
CA PHE A 386 5.02 20.22 -5.90
C PHE A 386 5.17 19.81 -4.43
N ALA A 387 6.25 19.12 -4.07
CA ALA A 387 6.56 18.77 -2.69
C ALA A 387 6.73 20.01 -1.79
N HIS A 388 7.36 21.05 -2.32
CA HIS A 388 7.74 22.23 -1.54
C HIS A 388 6.81 23.44 -1.70
N ARG A 389 5.78 23.34 -2.54
CA ARG A 389 4.82 24.43 -2.74
C ARG A 389 4.04 24.74 -1.46
N PRO A 390 4.03 26.00 -0.98
CA PRO A 390 3.33 26.38 0.24
C PRO A 390 1.85 26.02 0.25
N GLU A 391 1.18 26.12 -0.89
CA GLU A 391 -0.24 25.78 -1.03
C GLU A 391 -0.52 24.29 -0.76
N TYR A 392 0.33 23.39 -1.26
CA TYR A 392 0.16 21.95 -1.11
C TYR A 392 0.63 21.47 0.25
N ILE A 393 1.70 22.05 0.78
CA ILE A 393 2.09 21.85 2.18
C ILE A 393 0.94 22.25 3.11
N HIS A 394 0.34 23.43 2.94
CA HIS A 394 -0.76 23.87 3.79
C HIS A 394 -1.97 22.91 3.70
N LYS A 395 -2.38 22.53 2.48
CA LYS A 395 -3.50 21.59 2.27
C LYS A 395 -3.21 20.20 2.83
N TYR A 396 -1.98 19.70 2.74
CA TYR A 396 -1.57 18.43 3.35
C TYR A 396 -1.59 18.52 4.89
N ARG A 397 -0.95 19.55 5.45
CA ARG A 397 -0.77 19.69 6.89
C ARG A 397 -2.08 19.90 7.63
N TYR A 398 -2.96 20.73 7.07
CA TYR A 398 -4.15 21.25 7.77
C TYR A 398 -5.47 20.97 7.04
N GLY A 399 -5.42 20.59 5.77
CA GLY A 399 -6.60 20.43 4.91
C GLY A 399 -6.96 18.97 4.59
N HIS A 400 -6.32 17.97 5.19
CA HIS A 400 -6.56 16.55 4.91
C HIS A 400 -6.35 16.16 3.43
N ALA A 401 -5.49 16.89 2.71
CA ALA A 401 -5.07 16.52 1.37
C ALA A 401 -3.93 15.50 1.41
N PHE A 402 -3.79 14.72 0.34
CA PHE A 402 -2.55 14.01 0.04
C PHE A 402 -1.40 14.99 -0.15
N HIS A 403 -0.17 14.54 0.12
CA HIS A 403 1.02 15.36 -0.09
C HIS A 403 1.16 15.79 -1.56
N GLY A 404 1.75 16.96 -1.81
CA GLY A 404 1.90 17.52 -3.16
C GLY A 404 2.59 16.60 -4.15
N ALA A 405 3.58 15.82 -3.68
CA ALA A 405 4.33 14.86 -4.50
C ALA A 405 3.61 13.51 -4.73
N HIS A 406 2.57 13.19 -3.95
CA HIS A 406 1.90 11.90 -4.00
C HIS A 406 1.31 11.50 -5.37
N PRO A 407 0.68 12.40 -6.18
CA PRO A 407 0.21 12.02 -7.51
C PRO A 407 1.33 11.54 -8.44
N PHE A 408 2.55 12.06 -8.31
CA PHE A 408 3.70 11.61 -9.11
C PHE A 408 4.15 10.20 -8.74
N ILE A 409 4.05 9.84 -7.45
CA ILE A 409 4.31 8.48 -6.99
C ILE A 409 3.33 7.51 -7.65
N LEU A 410 2.02 7.79 -7.57
CA LEU A 410 1.00 6.89 -8.13
C LEU A 410 1.06 6.82 -9.67
N PHE A 411 1.36 7.94 -10.33
CA PHE A 411 1.56 7.96 -11.78
C PHE A 411 2.89 7.29 -12.20
N GLY A 412 3.88 7.27 -11.32
CA GLY A 412 5.14 6.54 -11.52
C GLY A 412 5.02 5.03 -11.35
N GLN A 413 4.18 4.60 -10.41
CA GLN A 413 3.92 3.18 -10.18
C GLN A 413 3.32 2.52 -11.44
N GLY A 414 3.67 1.25 -11.67
CA GLY A 414 3.26 0.52 -12.86
C GLY A 414 4.03 0.86 -14.15
N LEU A 415 5.05 1.72 -14.11
CA LEU A 415 5.87 2.09 -15.28
C LEU A 415 6.48 0.87 -16.00
N TYR A 416 6.87 -0.16 -15.26
CA TYR A 416 7.35 -1.41 -15.87
C TYR A 416 6.30 -2.02 -16.80
N GLY A 417 5.03 -2.02 -16.39
CA GLY A 417 3.94 -2.58 -17.20
C GLY A 417 3.72 -1.86 -18.51
N PHE A 418 3.80 -0.53 -18.53
CA PHE A 418 3.74 0.26 -19.76
C PHE A 418 4.93 0.03 -20.70
N LYS A 419 6.10 -0.36 -20.16
CA LYS A 419 7.27 -0.72 -20.98
C LYS A 419 7.26 -2.18 -21.44
N HIS A 420 6.45 -3.02 -20.79
CA HIS A 420 6.40 -4.46 -21.02
C HIS A 420 5.25 -4.86 -21.94
N ALA A 421 4.06 -4.28 -21.76
CA ALA A 421 2.92 -4.43 -22.66
C ALA A 421 3.07 -3.49 -23.86
N SER A 422 2.60 -3.92 -25.03
CA SER A 422 2.61 -3.07 -26.23
C SER A 422 1.51 -2.01 -26.19
N ARG A 423 0.34 -2.36 -25.66
CA ARG A 423 -0.84 -1.50 -25.55
C ARG A 423 -1.64 -1.83 -24.29
N VAL A 424 -2.31 -0.84 -23.73
CA VAL A 424 -3.23 -1.00 -22.59
C VAL A 424 -4.59 -0.42 -22.96
N PHE A 425 -5.58 -1.28 -23.04
CA PHE A 425 -6.94 -0.93 -23.41
C PHE A 425 -7.78 -0.70 -22.16
N LEU A 426 -8.71 0.25 -22.25
CA LEU A 426 -9.73 0.48 -21.24
C LEU A 426 -11.11 0.21 -21.82
N ALA A 427 -11.68 -0.95 -21.50
CA ALA A 427 -13.00 -1.35 -21.92
C ALA A 427 -14.08 -0.72 -21.02
N GLY A 428 -15.12 -0.16 -21.65
CA GLY A 428 -16.24 0.48 -20.96
C GLY A 428 -15.94 1.90 -20.48
N ALA A 429 -14.98 2.60 -21.08
CA ALA A 429 -14.62 3.96 -20.67
C ALA A 429 -15.81 4.93 -20.87
N LYS A 430 -16.34 5.49 -19.78
CA LYS A 430 -17.40 6.52 -19.81
C LYS A 430 -16.86 7.90 -20.15
N ASP A 431 -15.61 8.16 -19.80
CA ASP A 431 -14.85 9.32 -20.27
C ASP A 431 -13.62 8.85 -21.06
N LYS A 432 -13.73 8.90 -22.39
CA LYS A 432 -12.67 8.47 -23.30
C LYS A 432 -11.44 9.38 -23.23
N GLU A 433 -11.63 10.67 -22.96
CA GLU A 433 -10.51 11.59 -22.84
C GLU A 433 -9.74 11.35 -21.55
N ALA A 434 -10.46 11.04 -20.46
CA ALA A 434 -9.80 10.68 -19.21
C ALA A 434 -8.93 9.43 -19.32
N ALA A 435 -9.44 8.39 -20.00
CA ALA A 435 -8.70 7.18 -20.30
C ALA A 435 -7.42 7.47 -21.11
N ARG A 436 -7.53 8.26 -22.18
CA ARG A 436 -6.38 8.64 -23.02
C ARG A 436 -5.35 9.44 -22.22
N ARG A 437 -5.80 10.35 -21.37
CA ARG A 437 -4.92 11.23 -20.59
C ARG A 437 -4.00 10.45 -19.66
N ILE A 438 -4.46 9.33 -19.11
CA ILE A 438 -3.68 8.44 -18.24
C ILE A 438 -2.91 7.34 -19.00
N GLY A 439 -2.95 7.36 -20.33
CA GLY A 439 -2.17 6.46 -21.19
C GLY A 439 -2.90 5.18 -21.60
N PHE A 440 -4.23 5.12 -21.47
CA PHE A 440 -5.03 3.98 -21.92
C PHE A 440 -5.78 4.27 -23.22
N GLU A 441 -6.03 3.23 -24.01
CA GLU A 441 -6.81 3.30 -25.24
C GLU A 441 -8.27 2.90 -24.95
N PRO A 442 -9.24 3.82 -25.05
CA PRO A 442 -10.62 3.55 -24.64
C PRO A 442 -11.44 2.80 -25.70
N PHE A 443 -12.27 1.86 -25.24
CA PHE A 443 -13.28 1.13 -26.01
C PHE A 443 -14.65 1.23 -25.31
N ASP A 444 -15.74 1.16 -26.09
CA ASP A 444 -17.09 1.26 -25.51
C ASP A 444 -17.48 -0.03 -24.78
N THR A 445 -16.96 -1.18 -25.24
CA THR A 445 -17.24 -2.50 -24.65
C THR A 445 -15.99 -3.37 -24.55
N LEU A 446 -16.08 -4.44 -23.75
CA LEU A 446 -15.03 -5.46 -23.68
C LEU A 446 -14.88 -6.22 -25.00
N ASP A 447 -15.99 -6.53 -25.68
CA ASP A 447 -15.97 -7.26 -26.94
C ASP A 447 -15.24 -6.50 -28.04
N GLU A 448 -15.42 -5.17 -28.11
CA GLU A 448 -14.66 -4.31 -29.03
C GLU A 448 -13.15 -4.31 -28.72
N ALA A 449 -12.78 -4.25 -27.45
CA ALA A 449 -11.39 -4.28 -27.03
C ALA A 449 -10.72 -5.63 -27.34
N ILE A 450 -11.45 -6.75 -27.14
CA ILE A 450 -10.97 -8.09 -27.52
C ILE A 450 -10.82 -8.19 -29.03
N ALA A 451 -11.81 -7.75 -29.80
CA ALA A 451 -11.74 -7.78 -31.26
C ALA A 451 -10.55 -6.98 -31.81
N GLU A 452 -10.25 -5.81 -31.23
CA GLU A 452 -9.07 -5.02 -31.59
C GLU A 452 -7.75 -5.71 -31.19
N ALA A 453 -7.72 -6.36 -30.02
CA ALA A 453 -6.55 -7.12 -29.60
C ALA A 453 -6.30 -8.31 -30.54
N GLU A 454 -7.35 -9.02 -30.97
CA GLU A 454 -7.26 -10.11 -31.95
C GLU A 454 -6.85 -9.62 -33.34
N ARG A 455 -7.30 -8.44 -33.78
CA ARG A 455 -6.78 -7.83 -35.02
C ARG A 455 -5.29 -7.54 -34.94
N THR A 456 -4.80 -7.14 -33.77
CA THR A 456 -3.39 -6.77 -33.56
C THR A 456 -2.48 -7.99 -33.37
N LEU A 457 -2.92 -8.97 -32.57
CA LEU A 457 -2.12 -10.13 -32.14
C LEU A 457 -2.41 -11.40 -32.95
N GLY A 458 -3.45 -11.40 -33.77
CA GLY A 458 -4.00 -12.57 -34.45
C GLY A 458 -5.15 -13.22 -33.65
N SER A 459 -6.15 -13.76 -34.37
CA SER A 459 -7.35 -14.38 -33.76
C SER A 459 -7.06 -15.61 -32.89
N GLY A 460 -5.89 -16.23 -33.06
CA GLY A 460 -5.41 -17.34 -32.25
C GLY A 460 -4.67 -16.95 -30.98
N CYS A 461 -4.56 -15.65 -30.66
CA CYS A 461 -3.82 -15.18 -29.49
C CYS A 461 -4.36 -15.81 -28.20
N SER A 462 -3.46 -16.20 -27.30
CA SER A 462 -3.81 -16.75 -25.99
C SER A 462 -4.40 -15.66 -25.09
N ILE A 463 -5.52 -15.95 -24.44
CA ILE A 463 -6.22 -15.03 -23.54
C ILE A 463 -6.16 -15.57 -22.12
N THR A 464 -5.80 -14.75 -21.14
CA THR A 464 -5.91 -15.06 -19.71
C THR A 464 -6.80 -14.06 -18.99
N TYR A 465 -7.69 -14.56 -18.14
CA TYR A 465 -8.51 -13.77 -17.23
C TYR A 465 -8.24 -14.23 -15.79
N PRO A 466 -7.46 -13.48 -14.99
CA PRO A 466 -7.39 -13.71 -13.56
C PRO A 466 -8.68 -13.20 -12.90
N ASP A 467 -9.48 -14.11 -12.33
CA ASP A 467 -10.73 -13.84 -11.62
C ASP A 467 -10.41 -13.30 -10.22
N MET A 468 -9.97 -12.04 -10.17
CA MET A 468 -9.43 -11.36 -8.99
C MET A 468 -10.53 -10.81 -8.06
N ARG A 469 -11.56 -11.62 -7.77
CA ARG A 469 -12.59 -11.30 -6.76
C ARG A 469 -11.97 -11.14 -5.36
N GLN A 470 -10.91 -11.90 -5.11
CA GLN A 470 -9.99 -11.73 -3.99
C GLN A 470 -8.62 -11.37 -4.56
N ASN A 471 -7.85 -10.56 -3.84
CA ASN A 471 -6.48 -10.24 -4.25
C ASN A 471 -5.60 -11.48 -4.09
N PHE A 472 -4.93 -11.88 -5.18
CA PHE A 472 -3.88 -12.89 -5.18
C PHE A 472 -2.74 -12.46 -6.10
N ILE A 473 -1.59 -13.08 -5.95
CA ILE A 473 -0.36 -12.77 -6.65
C ILE A 473 -0.04 -13.95 -7.55
N CYS A 474 0.13 -13.72 -8.84
CA CYS A 474 0.49 -14.79 -9.78
C CYS A 474 2.00 -14.99 -9.78
N ASP A 475 2.49 -16.12 -9.30
CA ASP A 475 3.87 -16.56 -9.52
C ASP A 475 3.92 -17.30 -10.85
N VAL A 476 4.41 -16.63 -11.88
CA VAL A 476 4.33 -17.10 -13.26
C VAL A 476 5.64 -17.79 -13.64
N GLU A 477 5.56 -19.07 -14.00
CA GLU A 477 6.69 -19.83 -14.55
C GLU A 477 7.11 -19.21 -15.89
N GLU A 478 8.42 -18.98 -16.07
CA GLU A 478 9.01 -18.43 -17.32
C GLU A 478 8.90 -19.40 -18.51
#